data_AF-A0A851HIA6-F1
#
_entry.id   AF-A0A851HIA6-F1
#
_cell.length_a   1.000
_cell.length_b   1.000
_cell.length_c   1.000
_cell.angle_alpha   90.00
_cell.angle_beta   90.00
_cell.angle_gamma   90.00
#
_symmetry.space_group_name_H-M   'P 1'
#
loop_
_entity.id
_entity.type
_entity.pdbx_description
1 polymer ?
#
loop_
_entity_poly.entity_id
_entity_poly.type
_entity_poly.pdbx_seq_one_letter_code
_entity_poly.pdbx_strand_id
1 'polypeptide(L)'
;MKPLYHNFFVFFLTFLLFLTFTLSGWLISSMREENQTLKQKYDNFTKQLFKIKIDPQTENCYDLLTKKIVQKNKFFSDGKTVDFIEEFNENEQLTKKTFFQIDGKTRNFTDIYDVHSHKIKTIFFRTDGKRQDRIIEYNQTNQLTTETIFQEDGKTVQKIIQKPYKAGMKNN
;
A
#
# COMPACT_ATOMS: atom_id res chain seq x y z
N MET A 1 -47.55 -49.06 -21.48
CA MET A 1 -47.72 -47.77 -20.76
C MET A 1 -46.66 -47.44 -19.70
N LYS A 2 -45.56 -48.22 -19.54
CA LYS A 2 -44.55 -47.96 -18.48
C LYS A 2 -43.26 -47.19 -18.86
N PRO A 3 -42.69 -47.25 -20.08
CA PRO A 3 -41.36 -46.67 -20.35
C PRO A 3 -41.37 -45.15 -20.58
N LEU A 4 -42.44 -44.59 -21.16
CA LEU A 4 -42.53 -43.16 -21.46
C LEU A 4 -42.60 -42.29 -20.18
N TYR A 5 -43.36 -42.75 -19.18
CA TYR A 5 -43.46 -42.09 -17.88
C TYR A 5 -42.15 -42.16 -17.08
N HIS A 6 -41.38 -43.24 -17.22
CA HIS A 6 -40.09 -43.37 -16.56
C HIS A 6 -39.06 -42.37 -17.10
N ASN A 7 -38.96 -42.25 -18.44
CA ASN A 7 -38.03 -41.30 -19.06
C ASN A 7 -38.42 -39.85 -18.78
N PHE A 8 -39.72 -39.54 -18.76
CA PHE A 8 -40.20 -38.20 -18.39
C PHE A 8 -39.92 -37.89 -16.92
N PHE A 9 -40.13 -38.85 -16.01
CA PHE A 9 -39.85 -38.70 -14.59
C PHE A 9 -38.35 -38.52 -14.30
N VAL A 10 -37.48 -39.31 -14.95
CA VAL A 10 -36.03 -39.18 -14.85
C VAL A 10 -35.58 -37.83 -15.41
N PHE A 11 -36.09 -37.41 -16.56
CA PHE A 11 -35.81 -36.08 -17.12
C PHE A 11 -36.21 -34.97 -16.15
N PHE A 12 -37.43 -35.02 -15.61
CA PHE A 12 -37.92 -34.03 -14.64
C PHE A 12 -37.07 -34.00 -13.37
N LEU A 13 -36.64 -35.16 -12.86
CA LEU A 13 -35.78 -35.25 -11.69
C LEU A 13 -34.38 -34.67 -11.96
N THR A 14 -33.78 -34.97 -13.12
CA THR A 14 -32.48 -34.40 -13.52
C THR A 14 -32.56 -32.89 -13.75
N PHE A 15 -33.67 -32.40 -14.30
CA PHE A 15 -33.93 -30.97 -14.47
C PHE A 15 -34.10 -30.28 -13.11
N LEU A 16 -34.80 -30.89 -12.16
CA LEU A 16 -34.95 -30.37 -10.80
C LEU A 16 -33.62 -30.33 -10.05
N LEU A 17 -32.78 -31.37 -10.20
CA LEU A 17 -31.40 -31.40 -9.68
C LEU A 17 -30.55 -30.30 -10.29
N PHE A 18 -30.63 -30.07 -11.60
CA PHE A 18 -29.92 -28.99 -12.28
C PHE A 18 -30.39 -27.60 -11.78
N LEU A 19 -31.69 -27.42 -11.57
CA LEU A 19 -32.25 -26.17 -11.04
C LEU A 19 -31.76 -25.88 -9.61
N THR A 20 -31.72 -26.89 -8.75
CA THR A 20 -31.20 -26.71 -7.38
C THR A 20 -29.69 -26.45 -7.33
N PHE A 21 -28.92 -27.05 -8.25
CA PHE A 21 -27.48 -26.82 -8.36
C PHE A 21 -27.17 -25.40 -8.86
N THR A 22 -27.90 -24.90 -9.85
CA THR A 22 -27.72 -23.53 -10.37
C THR A 22 -28.18 -22.46 -9.36
N LEU A 23 -29.29 -22.68 -8.67
CA LEU A 23 -29.80 -21.76 -7.65
C LEU A 23 -28.87 -21.67 -6.44
N SER A 24 -28.31 -22.80 -5.98
CA SER A 24 -27.35 -22.82 -4.87
C SER A 24 -26.01 -22.17 -5.25
N GLY A 25 -25.51 -22.38 -6.47
CA GLY A 25 -24.32 -21.69 -6.98
C GLY A 25 -24.49 -20.16 -7.03
N TRP A 26 -25.66 -19.69 -7.51
CA TRP A 26 -25.99 -18.27 -7.54
C TRP A 26 -26.09 -17.67 -6.13
N LEU A 27 -26.75 -18.38 -5.19
CA LEU A 27 -26.90 -17.93 -3.81
C LEU A 27 -25.54 -17.82 -3.09
N ILE A 28 -24.64 -18.79 -3.30
CA ILE A 28 -23.27 -18.78 -2.75
C ILE A 28 -22.45 -17.62 -3.35
N SER A 29 -22.60 -17.33 -4.65
CA SER A 29 -21.92 -16.19 -5.29
C SER A 29 -22.42 -14.86 -4.72
N SER A 30 -23.73 -14.69 -4.59
CA SER A 30 -24.36 -13.49 -4.02
C SER A 30 -23.88 -13.25 -2.58
N MET A 31 -23.91 -14.29 -1.72
CA MET A 31 -23.41 -14.17 -0.35
C MET A 31 -21.91 -13.88 -0.25
N ARG A 32 -21.11 -14.32 -1.23
CA ARG A 32 -19.67 -14.01 -1.31
C ARG A 32 -19.44 -12.55 -1.68
N GLU A 33 -20.18 -12.03 -2.65
CA GLU A 33 -20.10 -10.62 -3.09
C GLU A 33 -20.55 -9.65 -1.98
N GLU A 34 -21.64 -9.98 -1.28
CA GLU A 34 -22.10 -9.20 -0.12
C GLU A 34 -21.06 -9.19 1.00
N ASN A 35 -20.42 -10.34 1.31
CA ASN A 35 -19.35 -10.40 2.30
C ASN A 35 -18.12 -9.58 1.91
N GLN A 36 -17.71 -9.61 0.63
CA GLN A 36 -16.61 -8.77 0.15
C GLN A 36 -16.94 -7.29 0.24
N THR A 37 -18.17 -6.92 -0.10
CA THR A 37 -18.66 -5.54 0.00
C THR A 37 -18.72 -5.08 1.45
N LEU A 38 -19.19 -5.93 2.37
CA LEU A 38 -19.20 -5.67 3.81
C LEU A 38 -17.78 -5.55 4.38
N LYS A 39 -16.85 -6.41 3.96
CA LYS A 39 -15.44 -6.33 4.36
C LYS A 39 -14.82 -5.03 3.87
N GLN A 40 -15.05 -4.63 2.62
CA GLN A 40 -14.55 -3.36 2.09
C GLN A 40 -15.17 -2.16 2.78
N LYS A 41 -16.47 -2.22 3.11
CA LYS A 41 -17.17 -1.18 3.87
C LYS A 41 -16.63 -1.08 5.30
N TYR A 42 -16.35 -2.22 5.93
CA TYR A 42 -15.68 -2.29 7.22
C TYR A 42 -14.29 -1.69 7.12
N ASP A 43 -13.41 -2.15 6.22
CA ASP A 43 -12.05 -1.63 6.04
C ASP A 43 -12.05 -0.11 5.76
N ASN A 44 -12.98 0.40 4.95
CA ASN A 44 -13.14 1.83 4.71
C ASN A 44 -13.65 2.57 5.95
N PHE A 45 -14.58 1.99 6.71
CA PHE A 45 -15.08 2.54 7.96
C PHE A 45 -13.99 2.55 9.04
N THR A 46 -13.18 1.50 9.17
CA THR A 46 -12.04 1.46 10.07
C THR A 46 -11.02 2.51 9.65
N LYS A 47 -10.66 2.61 8.35
CA LYS A 47 -9.81 3.69 7.82
C LYS A 47 -10.36 5.10 8.10
N GLN A 48 -11.68 5.28 8.11
CA GLN A 48 -12.33 6.55 8.47
C GLN A 48 -12.31 6.81 9.97
N LEU A 49 -12.53 5.79 10.82
CA LEU A 49 -12.44 5.86 12.28
C LEU A 49 -11.00 6.09 12.77
N PHE A 50 -10.00 5.61 12.03
CA PHE A 50 -8.59 5.86 12.27
C PHE A 50 -8.15 7.28 11.90
N LYS A 51 -9.06 8.20 11.53
CA LYS A 51 -8.75 9.62 11.46
C LYS A 51 -8.56 10.21 12.87
N ILE A 52 -7.35 10.01 13.36
CA ILE A 52 -6.43 11.02 13.90
C ILE A 52 -7.07 11.93 14.96
N LYS A 53 -6.81 11.63 16.24
CA LYS A 53 -6.79 12.70 17.24
C LYS A 53 -5.54 13.55 16.96
N ILE A 54 -5.74 14.71 16.34
CA ILE A 54 -4.69 15.71 16.17
C ILE A 54 -4.44 16.29 17.56
N ASP A 55 -3.30 15.98 18.18
CA ASP A 55 -2.79 16.80 19.27
C ASP A 55 -2.39 18.15 18.66
N PRO A 56 -3.03 19.28 19.03
CA PRO A 56 -2.78 20.59 18.43
C PRO A 56 -1.33 21.07 18.56
N GLN A 57 -0.52 20.43 19.43
CA GLN A 57 0.87 20.79 19.63
C GLN A 57 1.88 19.82 19.00
N THR A 58 1.46 18.61 18.59
CA THR A 58 2.40 17.60 18.05
C THR A 58 1.95 16.90 16.76
N GLU A 59 0.69 17.06 16.33
CA GLU A 59 0.08 16.41 15.14
C GLU A 59 0.50 14.94 14.91
N ASN A 60 0.75 14.20 16.00
CA ASN A 60 1.05 12.77 15.92
C ASN A 60 -0.26 12.01 15.72
N CYS A 61 -0.27 11.05 14.81
CA CYS A 61 -1.39 10.14 14.62
C CYS A 61 -1.15 8.86 15.41
N TYR A 62 -2.19 8.38 16.09
CA TYR A 62 -2.15 7.15 16.88
C TYR A 62 -3.16 6.15 16.34
N ASP A 63 -2.80 4.88 16.40
CA ASP A 63 -3.76 3.79 16.33
C ASP A 63 -4.58 3.78 17.64
N LEU A 64 -5.90 3.92 17.55
CA LEU A 64 -6.76 4.07 18.73
C LEU A 64 -6.92 2.80 19.55
N LEU A 65 -6.73 1.62 18.95
CA LEU A 65 -6.89 0.32 19.62
C LEU A 65 -5.63 -0.01 20.43
N THR A 66 -4.47 0.13 19.80
CA THR A 66 -3.17 -0.22 20.37
C THR A 66 -2.51 0.95 21.12
N LYS A 67 -2.98 2.18 20.88
CA LYS A 67 -2.40 3.45 21.36
C LYS A 67 -0.97 3.71 20.86
N LYS A 68 -0.53 3.00 19.81
CA LYS A 68 0.79 3.16 19.20
C LYS A 68 0.81 4.31 18.21
N ILE A 69 1.98 4.92 18.04
CA ILE A 69 2.15 6.00 17.05
C ILE A 69 2.21 5.39 15.66
N VAL A 70 1.37 5.87 14.74
CA VAL A 70 1.38 5.45 13.32
C VAL A 70 1.97 6.52 12.41
N GLN A 71 1.95 7.78 12.83
CA GLN A 71 2.50 8.88 12.04
C GLN A 71 2.97 10.04 12.94
N LYS A 72 4.04 10.71 12.53
CA LYS A 72 4.50 11.97 13.13
C LYS A 72 4.70 13.02 12.04
N ASN A 73 4.15 14.21 12.24
CA ASN A 73 4.39 15.36 11.37
C ASN A 73 5.48 16.24 11.98
N LYS A 74 6.46 16.65 11.19
CA LYS A 74 7.40 17.71 11.53
C LYS A 74 7.21 18.93 10.66
N PHE A 75 7.36 20.07 11.29
CA PHE A 75 7.14 21.38 10.72
C PHE A 75 8.46 22.12 10.63
N PHE A 76 8.51 23.05 9.68
CA PHE A 76 9.54 24.08 9.67
C PHE A 76 9.45 24.98 10.91
N SER A 77 10.41 25.90 11.03
CA SER A 77 10.48 26.86 12.15
C SER A 77 9.25 27.76 12.28
N ASP A 78 8.41 27.85 11.25
CA ASP A 78 7.15 28.60 11.28
C ASP A 78 6.04 27.89 12.06
N GLY A 79 6.24 26.62 12.43
CA GLY A 79 5.30 25.78 13.16
C GLY A 79 4.01 25.45 12.39
N LYS A 80 3.94 25.75 11.09
CA LYS A 80 2.73 25.60 10.26
C LYS A 80 2.98 24.79 9.00
N THR A 81 4.13 24.98 8.39
CA THR A 81 4.48 24.33 7.14
C THR A 81 5.12 22.98 7.45
N VAL A 82 4.54 21.90 6.94
CA VAL A 82 5.08 20.54 7.12
C VAL A 82 6.40 20.42 6.37
N ASP A 83 7.46 20.06 7.08
CA ASP A 83 8.77 19.71 6.53
C ASP A 83 8.77 18.24 6.08
N PHE A 84 8.41 17.33 6.99
CA PHE A 84 8.31 15.92 6.67
C PHE A 84 7.29 15.18 7.53
N ILE A 85 6.88 14.01 7.04
CA ILE A 85 6.01 13.06 7.73
C ILE A 85 6.75 11.73 7.87
N GLU A 86 6.73 11.16 9.08
CA GLU A 86 7.22 9.82 9.39
C GLU A 86 6.05 8.87 9.60
N GLU A 87 6.10 7.67 9.02
CA GLU A 87 5.09 6.62 9.12
C GLU A 87 5.70 5.36 9.74
N PHE A 88 4.99 4.74 10.69
CA PHE A 88 5.48 3.63 11.50
C PHE A 88 4.62 2.39 11.32
N ASN A 89 5.23 1.20 11.45
CA ASN A 89 4.50 -0.06 11.48
C ASN A 89 3.89 -0.35 12.87
N GLU A 90 3.21 -1.48 13.00
CA GLU A 90 2.60 -1.95 14.26
C GLU A 90 3.61 -2.17 15.40
N ASN A 91 4.91 -2.30 15.09
CA ASN A 91 6.01 -2.42 16.05
C ASN A 91 6.70 -1.07 16.31
N GLU A 92 6.11 0.04 15.87
CA GLU A 92 6.63 1.42 16.00
C GLU A 92 7.99 1.62 15.31
N GLN A 93 8.29 0.81 14.30
CA GLN A 93 9.49 0.94 13.48
C GLN A 93 9.19 1.84 12.29
N LEU A 94 10.11 2.75 11.97
CA LEU A 94 9.99 3.65 10.83
C LEU A 94 9.97 2.84 9.54
N THR A 95 8.95 3.06 8.72
CA THR A 95 8.77 2.39 7.41
C THR A 95 8.87 3.36 6.25
N LYS A 96 8.51 4.62 6.47
CA LYS A 96 8.48 5.62 5.41
C LYS A 96 8.65 7.02 5.98
N LYS A 97 9.41 7.85 5.25
CA LYS A 97 9.58 9.27 5.54
C LYS A 97 9.36 10.08 4.27
N THR A 98 8.37 10.97 4.28
CA THR A 98 8.04 11.83 3.12
C THR A 98 8.45 13.25 3.41
N PHE A 99 9.30 13.82 2.57
CA PHE A 99 9.78 15.19 2.66
C PHE A 99 9.03 16.07 1.67
N PHE A 100 8.69 17.28 2.11
CA PHE A 100 7.95 18.25 1.32
C PHE A 100 8.85 19.41 0.89
N GLN A 101 8.42 20.12 -0.14
CA GLN A 101 8.99 21.41 -0.52
C GLN A 101 8.57 22.48 0.50
N ILE A 102 9.11 23.69 0.35
CA ILE A 102 8.84 24.82 1.26
C ILE A 102 7.38 25.27 1.27
N ASP A 103 6.56 24.80 0.32
CA ASP A 103 5.11 25.01 0.34
C ASP A 103 4.37 24.06 1.31
N GLY A 104 5.08 23.09 1.89
CA GLY A 104 4.57 22.09 2.83
C GLY A 104 3.58 21.09 2.25
N LYS A 105 3.41 21.06 0.92
CA LYS A 105 2.37 20.26 0.24
C LYS A 105 2.93 19.44 -0.90
N THR A 106 3.89 19.99 -1.63
CA THR A 106 4.47 19.33 -2.79
C THR A 106 5.57 18.40 -2.31
N ARG A 107 5.47 17.11 -2.65
CA ARG A 107 6.49 16.13 -2.25
C ARG A 107 7.79 16.41 -2.98
N ASN A 108 8.88 16.35 -2.25
CA ASN A 108 10.24 16.43 -2.79
C ASN A 108 10.78 15.01 -2.99
N PHE A 109 10.87 14.23 -1.93
CA PHE A 109 11.25 12.83 -2.00
C PHE A 109 10.66 12.01 -0.85
N THR A 110 10.70 10.68 -1.00
CA THR A 110 10.27 9.73 0.01
C THR A 110 11.34 8.68 0.24
N ASP A 111 11.77 8.51 1.49
CA ASP A 111 12.58 7.39 1.92
C ASP A 111 11.68 6.24 2.39
N ILE A 112 12.04 5.02 2.02
CA ILE A 112 11.40 3.76 2.44
C ILE A 112 12.41 2.92 3.20
N TYR A 113 11.94 2.31 4.27
CA TYR A 113 12.74 1.56 5.22
C TYR A 113 12.26 0.11 5.30
N ASP A 114 13.17 -0.80 5.63
CA ASP A 114 12.86 -2.19 5.93
C ASP A 114 12.25 -2.36 7.33
N VAL A 115 11.95 -3.61 7.70
CA VAL A 115 11.41 -3.97 9.03
C VAL A 115 12.38 -3.73 10.18
N HIS A 116 13.63 -3.35 9.91
CA HIS A 116 14.62 -2.99 10.92
C HIS A 116 14.99 -1.50 10.84
N SER A 117 14.20 -0.70 10.13
CA SER A 117 14.43 0.72 9.90
C SER A 117 15.73 1.06 9.17
N HIS A 118 16.25 0.14 8.34
CA HIS A 118 17.29 0.47 7.37
C HIS A 118 16.68 1.05 6.11
N LYS A 119 17.25 2.15 5.61
CA LYS A 119 16.79 2.77 4.36
C LYS A 119 17.12 1.86 3.18
N ILE A 120 16.10 1.46 2.43
CA ILE A 120 16.23 0.57 1.27
C ILE A 120 15.94 1.28 -0.05
N LYS A 121 15.22 2.40 -0.03
CA LYS A 121 14.80 3.10 -1.24
C LYS A 121 14.56 4.58 -0.99
N THR A 122 14.92 5.42 -1.94
CA THR A 122 14.51 6.82 -2.02
C THR A 122 13.81 7.06 -3.35
N ILE A 123 12.62 7.65 -3.32
CA ILE A 123 11.84 8.04 -4.50
C ILE A 123 11.87 9.56 -4.58
N PHE A 124 12.46 10.11 -5.64
CA PHE A 124 12.46 11.55 -5.90
C PHE A 124 11.26 11.89 -6.80
N PHE A 125 10.59 12.98 -6.46
CA PHE A 125 9.50 13.52 -7.25
C PHE A 125 9.96 14.75 -8.00
N ARG A 126 9.23 15.06 -9.06
CA ARG A 126 9.43 16.26 -9.86
C ARG A 126 8.83 17.47 -9.17
N THR A 127 8.99 18.63 -9.77
CA THR A 127 8.51 19.91 -9.21
C THR A 127 7.01 19.93 -8.92
N ASP A 128 6.22 19.07 -9.56
CA ASP A 128 4.78 18.90 -9.28
C ASP A 128 4.45 17.97 -8.09
N GLY A 129 5.45 17.31 -7.50
CA GLY A 129 5.30 16.38 -6.36
C GLY A 129 4.53 15.09 -6.65
N LYS A 130 4.20 14.84 -7.92
CA LYS A 130 3.36 13.71 -8.36
C LYS A 130 4.16 12.75 -9.23
N ARG A 131 4.82 13.26 -10.27
CA ARG A 131 5.60 12.46 -11.21
C ARG A 131 6.93 12.07 -10.57
N GLN A 132 7.33 10.81 -10.75
CA GLN A 132 8.64 10.34 -10.29
C GLN A 132 9.73 10.90 -11.19
N ASP A 133 10.80 11.38 -10.59
CA ASP A 133 12.01 11.80 -11.29
C ASP A 133 12.99 10.61 -11.39
N ARG A 134 13.31 10.05 -10.23
CA ARG A 134 14.19 8.89 -10.11
C ARG A 134 13.91 8.09 -8.84
N ILE A 135 14.31 6.83 -8.85
CA ILE A 135 14.33 5.95 -7.69
C ILE A 135 15.75 5.49 -7.45
N ILE A 136 16.21 5.58 -6.20
CA ILE A 136 17.49 5.06 -5.75
C ILE A 136 17.21 3.90 -4.79
N GLU A 137 17.87 2.78 -4.99
CA GLU A 137 17.81 1.60 -4.11
C GLU A 137 19.16 1.39 -3.42
N TYR A 138 19.11 0.89 -2.19
CA TYR A 138 20.27 0.68 -1.34
C TYR A 138 20.35 -0.77 -0.86
N ASN A 139 21.58 -1.24 -0.63
CA ASN A 139 21.81 -2.48 0.09
C ASN A 139 21.71 -2.27 1.62
N GLN A 140 21.85 -3.36 2.38
CA GLN A 140 21.82 -3.34 3.85
C GLN A 140 22.93 -2.47 4.50
N THR A 141 24.01 -2.18 3.78
CA THR A 141 25.08 -1.28 4.22
C THR A 141 24.83 0.18 3.81
N ASN A 142 23.62 0.52 3.37
CA ASN A 142 23.21 1.86 2.90
C ASN A 142 24.03 2.36 1.69
N GLN A 143 24.57 1.44 0.89
CA GLN A 143 25.25 1.78 -0.36
C GLN A 143 24.27 1.70 -1.52
N LEU A 144 24.36 2.66 -2.44
CA LEU A 144 23.55 2.70 -3.65
C LEU A 144 23.83 1.47 -4.52
N THR A 145 22.79 0.71 -4.84
CA THR A 145 22.85 -0.45 -5.74
C THR A 145 22.28 -0.13 -7.11
N THR A 146 21.16 0.59 -7.15
CA THR A 146 20.43 0.86 -8.39
C THR A 146 19.93 2.29 -8.38
N GLU A 147 19.98 2.94 -9.54
CA GLU A 147 19.31 4.20 -9.81
C GLU A 147 18.48 4.05 -11.10
N THR A 148 17.18 4.29 -11.00
CA THR A 148 16.22 4.27 -12.10
C THR A 148 15.75 5.68 -12.36
N ILE A 149 15.96 6.21 -13.56
CA ILE A 149 15.56 7.55 -13.98
C ILE A 149 14.36 7.43 -14.91
N PHE A 150 13.35 8.27 -14.70
CA PHE A 150 12.12 8.29 -15.47
C PHE A 150 12.12 9.42 -16.49
N GLN A 151 11.34 9.23 -17.56
CA GLN A 151 11.05 10.25 -18.55
C GLN A 151 10.14 11.33 -17.99
N GLU A 152 9.80 12.30 -18.84
CA GLU A 152 8.99 13.45 -18.46
C GLU A 152 7.63 13.05 -17.87
N ASP A 153 7.04 11.95 -18.33
CA ASP A 153 5.76 11.44 -17.84
C ASP A 153 5.80 10.89 -16.40
N GLY A 154 7.00 10.69 -15.84
CA GLY A 154 7.23 10.11 -14.51
C GLY A 154 6.81 8.65 -14.37
N LYS A 155 6.67 7.92 -15.48
CA LYS A 155 6.24 6.51 -15.53
C LYS A 155 7.15 5.68 -16.42
N THR A 156 7.54 6.21 -17.57
CA THR A 156 8.39 5.50 -18.52
C THR A 156 9.84 5.55 -18.04
N VAL A 157 10.48 4.39 -17.90
CA VAL A 157 11.90 4.34 -17.52
C VAL A 157 12.75 4.86 -18.67
N GLN A 158 13.58 5.86 -18.39
CA GLN A 158 14.56 6.38 -19.32
C GLN A 158 15.89 5.61 -19.22
N LYS A 159 16.34 5.35 -17.99
CA LYS A 159 17.68 4.79 -17.73
C LYS A 159 17.69 4.02 -16.42
N ILE A 160 18.42 2.91 -16.40
CA ILE A 160 18.78 2.19 -15.17
C ILE A 160 20.29 2.13 -15.06
N ILE A 161 20.82 2.52 -13.91
CA ILE A 161 22.24 2.44 -13.56
C ILE A 161 22.37 1.46 -12.42
N GLN A 162 23.10 0.36 -12.64
CA GLN A 162 23.44 -0.59 -11.59
C GLN A 162 24.88 -0.33 -11.14
N LYS A 163 25.09 -0.20 -9.84
CA LYS A 163 26.42 -0.08 -9.24
C LYS A 163 26.85 -1.45 -8.70
N PRO A 164 27.98 -2.01 -9.19
CA PRO A 164 28.45 -3.30 -8.70
C PRO A 164 28.79 -3.20 -7.22
N TYR A 165 28.19 -4.07 -6.41
CA TYR A 165 28.52 -4.21 -5.01
C TYR A 165 29.91 -4.84 -4.89
N LYS A 166 30.90 -4.07 -4.44
CA LYS A 166 32.22 -4.60 -4.09
C LYS A 166 32.19 -5.08 -2.64
N ALA A 167 31.75 -6.31 -2.43
CA ALA A 167 31.88 -6.98 -1.15
C ALA A 167 33.38 -7.17 -0.84
N GLY A 168 33.90 -6.43 0.15
CA GLY A 168 35.17 -6.73 0.82
C GLY A 168 36.38 -7.03 -0.06
N MET A 169 37.03 -6.00 -0.62
CA MET A 169 38.48 -6.09 -0.79
C MET A 169 39.11 -6.00 0.60
N LYS A 170 39.32 -7.14 1.25
CA LYS A 170 40.36 -7.24 2.27
C LYS A 170 41.68 -7.11 1.50
N ASN A 171 42.35 -5.98 1.64
CA ASN A 171 43.72 -5.83 1.16
C ASN A 171 44.58 -6.82 1.97
N ASN A 172 45.10 -7.85 1.30
CA ASN A 172 46.19 -8.67 1.81
C ASN A 172 47.52 -7.95 1.60
#